data_AF-J8ARU9-F1
#
_entry.id   AF-J8ARU9-F1
#
_cell.length_a   1.000
_cell.length_b   1.000
_cell.length_c   1.000
_cell.angle_alpha   90.00
_cell.angle_beta   90.00
_cell.angle_gamma   90.00
#
_symmetry.space_group_name_H-M   'P 1'
#
loop_
_entity.id
_entity.type
_entity.pdbx_description
1 polymer ?
#
loop_
_entity_poly.entity_id
_entity_poly.type
_entity_poly.pdbx_seq_one_letter_code
_entity_poly.pdbx_strand_id
1 'polypeptide(L)'
;MHIWTLTNWEKYYNLEEKRNRTGLRLKFDTDVDPEVRRAIKEFCKWLRQEYFFPIRVPIYVKTSYKIKTMDGELVYGTFFGPFDRNVEPYIRISAGDYYDTVQKNGKDNALGYYLVTIAHELTHYFQWINDIKLTRIGYEREATAYSGYIIDEYKETREHP
;
A
#
# COMPACT_ATOMS: atom_id res chain seq x y z
N MET A 1 -4.95 19.46 4.38
CA MET A 1 -3.60 19.11 3.93
C MET A 1 -3.59 17.61 3.70
N HIS A 2 -3.30 17.16 2.48
CA HIS A 2 -3.40 15.76 2.08
C HIS A 2 -2.03 15.08 2.23
N ILE A 3 -1.87 14.09 3.10
CA ILE A 3 -0.54 13.54 3.42
C ILE A 3 0.16 12.89 2.22
N TRP A 4 -0.60 12.39 1.25
CA TRP A 4 -0.06 11.80 0.01
C TRP A 4 0.52 12.84 -0.97
N THR A 5 0.31 14.13 -0.72
CA THR A 5 0.83 15.22 -1.57
C THR A 5 1.90 16.07 -0.88
N LEU A 6 2.32 15.67 0.33
CA LEU A 6 3.39 16.36 1.05
C LEU A 6 4.75 16.16 0.37
N THR A 7 5.60 17.18 0.50
CA THR A 7 6.93 17.25 -0.09
C THR A 7 8.06 17.36 0.95
N ASN A 8 7.79 17.06 2.23
CA ASN A 8 8.82 17.08 3.28
C ASN A 8 10.00 16.14 2.96
N TRP A 9 9.76 15.10 2.16
CA TRP A 9 10.76 14.16 1.68
C TRP A 9 11.89 14.83 0.88
N GLU A 10 11.67 15.99 0.26
CA GLU A 10 12.68 16.73 -0.51
C GLU A 10 13.89 17.14 0.36
N LYS A 11 13.70 17.27 1.68
CA LYS A 11 14.78 17.55 2.64
C LYS A 11 15.76 16.40 2.79
N TYR A 12 15.36 15.19 2.42
CA TYR A 12 16.08 13.96 2.69
C TYR A 12 16.53 13.22 1.44
N TYR A 13 15.88 13.46 0.30
CA TYR A 13 16.12 12.72 -0.94
C TYR A 13 16.37 13.67 -2.11
N ASN A 14 17.53 13.50 -2.76
CA ASN A 14 17.82 14.11 -4.04
C ASN A 14 17.45 13.14 -5.17
N LEU A 15 16.42 13.47 -5.96
CA LEU A 15 15.93 12.62 -7.05
C LEU A 15 16.89 12.53 -8.25
N GLU A 16 17.88 13.42 -8.35
CA GLU A 16 18.92 13.35 -9.39
C GLU A 16 19.93 12.22 -9.12
N GLU A 17 20.02 11.75 -7.87
CA GLU A 17 20.88 10.64 -7.51
C GLU A 17 20.33 9.32 -8.09
N LYS A 18 21.10 8.68 -8.98
CA LYS A 18 20.72 7.42 -9.66
C LYS A 18 20.23 6.30 -8.73
N ARG A 19 20.65 6.29 -7.46
CA ARG A 19 20.21 5.31 -6.45
C ARG A 19 18.76 5.50 -6.01
N ASN A 20 18.25 6.74 -6.04
CA ASN A 20 16.91 7.10 -5.61
C ASN A 20 15.93 6.83 -6.75
N ARG A 21 15.52 5.57 -6.85
CA ARG A 21 14.51 5.16 -7.82
C ARG A 21 13.15 5.63 -7.32
N THR A 22 12.30 6.08 -8.23
CA THR A 22 10.94 6.54 -7.94
C THR A 22 9.90 5.45 -8.31
N GLY A 23 8.66 5.64 -7.86
CA GLY A 23 7.49 4.91 -8.36
C GLY A 23 6.98 3.77 -7.48
N LEU A 24 5.83 3.24 -7.86
CA LEU A 24 5.20 2.09 -7.21
C LEU A 24 5.52 0.82 -8.01
N ARG A 25 6.01 -0.27 -7.39
CA ARG A 25 6.32 -1.52 -8.11
C ARG A 25 5.51 -2.69 -7.59
N LEU A 26 4.83 -3.43 -8.46
CA LEU A 26 4.13 -4.64 -8.07
C LEU A 26 4.99 -5.88 -8.28
N LYS A 27 4.94 -6.81 -7.33
CA LYS A 27 5.49 -8.16 -7.41
C LYS A 27 4.49 -9.14 -6.83
N PHE A 28 4.20 -10.20 -7.55
CA PHE A 28 3.21 -11.18 -7.14
C PHE A 28 3.87 -12.55 -7.11
N ASP A 29 3.59 -13.35 -6.09
CA ASP A 29 3.87 -14.79 -6.10
C ASP A 29 3.06 -15.46 -7.22
N THR A 30 3.51 -16.60 -7.78
CA THR A 30 2.93 -17.22 -8.99
C THR A 30 1.45 -17.62 -8.86
N ASP A 31 1.01 -18.02 -7.67
CA ASP A 31 -0.34 -18.59 -7.48
C ASP A 31 -1.36 -17.57 -6.92
N VAL A 32 -1.03 -16.28 -6.91
CA VAL A 32 -2.03 -15.24 -6.56
C VAL A 32 -3.16 -15.28 -7.59
N ASP A 33 -4.41 -15.25 -7.11
CA ASP A 33 -5.60 -15.33 -7.95
C ASP A 33 -5.60 -14.23 -9.05
N PRO A 34 -5.93 -14.56 -10.31
CA PRO A 34 -5.95 -13.59 -11.41
C PRO A 34 -6.82 -12.36 -11.18
N GLU A 35 -7.98 -12.49 -10.51
CA GLU A 35 -8.87 -11.36 -10.24
C GLU A 35 -8.27 -10.43 -9.20
N VAL A 36 -7.64 -10.98 -8.15
CA VAL A 36 -6.89 -10.18 -7.18
C VAL A 36 -5.75 -9.43 -7.86
N ARG A 37 -5.01 -10.09 -8.76
CA ARG A 37 -3.95 -9.42 -9.55
C ARG A 37 -4.51 -8.29 -10.40
N ARG A 38 -5.63 -8.52 -11.08
CA ARG A 38 -6.28 -7.52 -11.96
C ARG A 38 -6.64 -6.28 -11.16
N ALA A 39 -7.42 -6.43 -10.09
CA ALA A 39 -7.86 -5.33 -9.24
C ALA A 39 -6.68 -4.53 -8.66
N ILE A 40 -5.68 -5.22 -8.11
CA ILE A 40 -4.47 -4.56 -7.57
C ILE A 40 -3.69 -3.81 -8.66
N LYS A 41 -3.54 -4.40 -9.86
CA LYS A 41 -2.84 -3.76 -10.98
C LYS A 41 -3.56 -2.49 -11.43
N GLU A 42 -4.87 -2.55 -11.57
CA GLU A 42 -5.69 -1.41 -11.98
C GLU A 42 -5.64 -0.28 -10.95
N PHE A 43 -5.79 -0.62 -9.67
CA PHE A 43 -5.70 0.34 -8.57
C PHE A 43 -4.32 0.99 -8.52
N CYS A 44 -3.25 0.20 -8.54
CA CYS A 44 -1.89 0.74 -8.52
C CYS A 44 -1.52 1.47 -9.81
N LYS A 45 -2.21 1.22 -10.93
CA LYS A 45 -2.04 2.01 -12.16
C LYS A 45 -2.63 3.40 -11.94
N TRP A 46 -3.86 3.49 -11.43
CA TRP A 46 -4.50 4.75 -11.08
C TRP A 46 -3.68 5.54 -10.04
N LEU A 47 -3.21 4.89 -8.97
CA LEU A 47 -2.37 5.54 -7.95
C LEU A 47 -1.11 6.20 -8.54
N ARG A 48 -0.47 5.59 -9.55
CA ARG A 48 0.71 6.17 -10.21
C ARG A 48 0.39 7.38 -11.09
N GLN A 49 -0.88 7.56 -11.48
CA GLN A 49 -1.34 8.70 -12.26
C GLN A 49 -1.68 9.88 -11.36
N GLU A 50 -2.30 9.60 -10.21
CA GLU A 50 -2.76 10.65 -9.28
C GLU A 50 -1.69 11.09 -8.27
N TYR A 51 -0.81 10.17 -7.86
CA TYR A 51 0.13 10.39 -6.76
C TYR A 51 1.58 10.17 -7.15
N PHE A 52 2.46 10.99 -6.57
CA PHE A 52 3.89 10.89 -6.78
C PHE A 52 4.55 10.03 -5.69
N PHE A 53 5.37 9.07 -6.11
CA PHE A 53 6.12 8.17 -5.22
C PHE A 53 7.62 8.50 -5.34
N PRO A 54 8.15 9.40 -4.49
CA PRO A 54 9.50 9.93 -4.63
C PRO A 54 10.58 8.87 -4.39
N ILE A 55 10.31 7.89 -3.52
CA ILE A 55 11.18 6.71 -3.36
C ILE A 55 10.39 5.46 -3.68
N ARG A 56 11.01 4.56 -4.44
CA ARG A 56 10.33 3.39 -4.98
C ARG A 56 9.86 2.49 -3.85
N VAL A 57 8.59 2.13 -3.89
CA VAL A 57 7.98 1.19 -2.95
C VAL A 57 7.50 -0.07 -3.70
N PRO A 58 8.17 -1.22 -3.52
CA PRO A 58 7.67 -2.49 -3.99
C PRO A 58 6.54 -3.01 -3.09
N ILE A 59 5.42 -3.40 -3.68
CA ILE A 59 4.34 -4.18 -3.04
C ILE A 59 4.50 -5.63 -3.46
N TYR A 60 4.73 -6.51 -2.49
CA TYR A 60 4.79 -7.95 -2.65
C TYR A 60 3.44 -8.56 -2.26
N VAL A 61 2.71 -9.09 -3.24
CA VAL A 61 1.45 -9.79 -3.03
C VAL A 61 1.73 -11.29 -2.91
N LYS A 62 1.37 -11.86 -1.76
CA LYS A 62 1.76 -13.19 -1.31
C LYS A 62 0.58 -14.17 -1.35
N THR A 63 0.86 -15.43 -1.66
CA THR A 63 -0.15 -16.52 -1.64
C THR A 63 -0.45 -17.02 -0.23
N SER A 64 0.32 -16.60 0.77
CA SER A 64 0.05 -16.89 2.18
C SER A 64 -1.31 -16.34 2.61
N TYR A 65 -2.03 -17.07 3.47
CA TYR A 65 -3.30 -16.61 4.05
C TYR A 65 -3.12 -15.37 4.95
N LYS A 66 -2.03 -15.33 5.71
CA LYS A 66 -1.58 -14.17 6.51
C LYS A 66 -0.07 -14.05 6.49
N ILE A 67 0.43 -12.86 6.78
CA ILE A 67 1.86 -12.54 6.95
C ILE A 67 2.20 -12.59 8.43
N LYS A 68 3.30 -13.27 8.77
CA LYS A 68 3.87 -13.22 10.13
C LYS A 68 4.78 -11.99 10.28
N THR A 69 4.50 -11.14 11.25
CA THR A 69 5.34 -9.99 11.62
C THR A 69 6.57 -10.43 12.43
N MET A 70 7.51 -9.52 12.68
CA MET A 70 8.68 -9.81 13.53
C MET A 70 8.28 -10.14 14.96
N ASP A 71 7.19 -9.54 15.45
CA ASP A 71 6.62 -9.79 16.78
C ASP A 71 5.76 -11.07 16.83
N GLY A 72 5.63 -11.77 15.71
CA GLY A 72 4.93 -13.05 15.59
C GLY A 72 3.43 -12.94 15.32
N GLU A 73 2.89 -11.72 15.21
CA GLU A 73 1.49 -11.48 14.87
C GLU A 73 1.17 -11.88 13.43
N LEU A 74 -0.06 -12.32 13.18
CA LEU A 74 -0.56 -12.69 11.86
C LEU A 74 -1.47 -11.59 11.30
N VAL A 75 -1.01 -10.90 10.27
CA VAL A 75 -1.65 -9.73 9.67
C VAL A 75 -1.86 -9.90 8.17
N TYR A 76 -2.71 -9.05 7.58
CA TYR A 76 -3.00 -9.10 6.14
C TYR A 76 -2.13 -8.15 5.30
N GLY A 77 -1.57 -7.11 5.92
CA GLY A 77 -0.67 -6.13 5.31
C GLY A 77 0.48 -5.79 6.25
N THR A 78 1.63 -5.44 5.68
CA THR A 78 2.74 -4.82 6.43
C THR A 78 3.47 -3.81 5.57
N PHE A 79 3.75 -2.64 6.12
CA PHE A 79 4.74 -1.69 5.63
C PHE A 79 6.07 -1.85 6.37
N PHE A 80 7.18 -1.83 5.63
CA PHE A 80 8.53 -1.71 6.16
C PHE A 80 9.12 -0.35 5.76
N GLY A 81 9.22 0.54 6.75
CA GLY A 81 9.91 1.83 6.65
C GLY A 81 11.30 1.75 7.30
N PRO A 82 12.39 1.71 6.53
CA PRO A 82 13.73 1.58 7.10
C PRO A 82 14.18 2.86 7.83
N PHE A 83 15.02 2.70 8.85
CA PHE A 83 15.71 3.83 9.48
C PHE A 83 16.81 4.40 8.57
N ASP A 84 17.58 3.52 7.92
CA ASP A 84 18.53 3.92 6.89
C ASP A 84 17.78 4.32 5.62
N ARG A 85 17.86 5.61 5.28
CA ARG A 85 17.22 6.20 4.10
C ARG A 85 17.82 5.71 2.77
N ASN A 86 18.95 5.01 2.79
CA ASN A 86 19.53 4.39 1.60
C ASN A 86 18.88 3.04 1.26
N VAL A 87 18.05 2.50 2.17
CA VAL A 87 17.32 1.26 1.96
C VAL A 87 15.93 1.59 1.43
N GLU A 88 15.50 0.90 0.37
CA GLU A 88 14.14 1.07 -0.14
C GLU A 88 13.11 0.49 0.84
N PRO A 89 11.98 1.20 1.08
CA PRO A 89 10.86 0.64 1.81
C PRO A 89 10.17 -0.45 0.98
N TYR A 90 9.32 -1.26 1.61
CA TYR A 90 8.45 -2.18 0.88
C TYR A 90 7.16 -2.46 1.64
N ILE A 91 6.17 -2.98 0.91
CA ILE A 91 4.90 -3.44 1.45
C ILE A 91 4.73 -4.93 1.12
N ARG A 92 4.09 -5.66 2.02
CA ARG A 92 3.63 -7.04 1.77
C ARG A 92 2.14 -7.13 2.03
N ILE A 93 1.42 -7.84 1.17
CA ILE A 93 -0.02 -8.09 1.28
C ILE A 93 -0.25 -9.60 1.14
N SER A 94 -1.03 -10.21 2.03
CA SER A 94 -1.51 -11.58 1.87
C SER A 94 -2.76 -11.61 1.00
N ALA A 95 -2.83 -12.56 0.06
CA ALA A 95 -3.99 -12.78 -0.82
C ALA A 95 -4.47 -14.23 -0.82
N GLY A 96 -3.95 -15.07 0.09
CA GLY A 96 -4.32 -16.48 0.18
C GLY A 96 -5.71 -16.75 0.74
N ASP A 97 -6.41 -15.72 1.22
CA ASP A 97 -7.74 -15.76 1.81
C ASP A 97 -8.86 -15.38 0.82
N TYR A 98 -8.54 -15.18 -0.46
CA TYR A 98 -9.49 -14.61 -1.43
C TYR A 98 -10.81 -15.37 -1.51
N TYR A 99 -10.78 -16.69 -1.70
CA TYR A 99 -12.01 -17.47 -1.84
C TYR A 99 -12.89 -17.44 -0.58
N ASP A 100 -12.28 -17.48 0.60
CA ASP A 100 -13.01 -17.39 1.88
C ASP A 100 -13.66 -16.02 2.04
N THR A 101 -12.96 -14.96 1.62
CA THR A 101 -13.48 -13.58 1.67
C THR A 101 -14.59 -13.37 0.64
N VAL A 102 -14.49 -13.97 -0.56
CA VAL A 102 -15.58 -13.95 -1.56
C VAL A 102 -16.83 -14.64 -1.02
N GLN A 103 -16.70 -15.81 -0.40
CA GLN A 103 -17.84 -16.52 0.17
C GLN A 103 -18.55 -15.73 1.27
N LYS A 104 -17.79 -15.00 2.10
CA LYS A 104 -18.35 -14.23 3.21
C LYS A 104 -18.96 -12.90 2.79
N ASN A 105 -18.29 -12.18 1.89
CA ASN A 105 -18.57 -10.77 1.64
C ASN A 105 -18.97 -10.46 0.19
N GLY A 106 -18.91 -11.43 -0.71
CA GLY A 106 -19.06 -11.21 -2.14
C GLY A 106 -17.77 -10.72 -2.81
N LYS A 107 -17.73 -10.81 -4.13
CA LYS A 107 -16.54 -10.56 -4.94
C LYS A 107 -15.98 -9.14 -4.79
N ASP A 108 -16.82 -8.13 -4.94
CA ASP A 108 -16.38 -6.74 -4.96
C ASP A 108 -15.85 -6.29 -3.60
N ASN A 109 -16.50 -6.70 -2.52
CA ASN A 109 -16.03 -6.43 -1.17
C ASN A 109 -14.71 -7.16 -0.88
N ALA A 110 -14.53 -8.39 -1.38
CA ALA A 110 -13.28 -9.11 -1.25
C ALA A 110 -12.13 -8.42 -1.99
N LEU A 111 -12.37 -7.93 -3.21
CA LEU A 111 -11.36 -7.17 -3.95
C LEU A 111 -11.07 -5.81 -3.28
N GLY A 112 -12.12 -5.10 -2.84
CA GLY A 112 -12.01 -3.84 -2.12
C GLY A 112 -11.18 -3.95 -0.84
N TYR A 113 -11.26 -5.07 -0.13
CA TYR A 113 -10.44 -5.33 1.05
C TYR A 113 -8.93 -5.25 0.75
N TYR A 114 -8.47 -5.81 -0.37
CA TYR A 114 -7.06 -5.72 -0.75
C TYR A 114 -6.65 -4.30 -1.13
N LEU A 115 -7.54 -3.56 -1.79
CA LEU A 115 -7.27 -2.17 -2.17
C LEU A 115 -7.16 -1.27 -0.93
N VAL A 116 -8.11 -1.39 0.02
CA VAL A 116 -8.09 -0.70 1.31
C VAL A 116 -6.80 -1.03 2.06
N THR A 117 -6.43 -2.30 2.15
CA THR A 117 -5.19 -2.72 2.82
C THR A 117 -3.96 -2.08 2.15
N ILE A 118 -3.89 -2.05 0.82
CA ILE A 118 -2.79 -1.39 0.11
C ILE A 118 -2.77 0.11 0.40
N ALA A 119 -3.92 0.79 0.40
CA ALA A 119 -4.01 2.22 0.70
C ALA A 119 -3.61 2.54 2.14
N HIS A 120 -3.95 1.68 3.10
CA HIS A 120 -3.51 1.77 4.50
C HIS A 120 -1.98 1.70 4.60
N GLU A 121 -1.36 0.67 4.02
CA GLU A 121 0.09 0.51 4.06
C GLU A 121 0.84 1.60 3.27
N LEU A 122 0.27 2.09 2.16
CA LEU A 122 0.81 3.23 1.43
C LEU A 122 0.70 4.53 2.22
N THR A 123 -0.32 4.67 3.07
CA THR A 123 -0.39 5.80 3.99
C THR A 123 0.77 5.77 4.98
N HIS A 124 1.13 4.60 5.52
CA HIS A 124 2.35 4.47 6.33
C HIS A 124 3.62 4.84 5.56
N TYR A 125 3.70 4.52 4.27
CA TYR A 125 4.78 5.00 3.40
C TYR A 125 4.84 6.53 3.35
N PHE A 126 3.71 7.22 3.14
CA PHE A 126 3.68 8.68 3.08
C PHE A 126 3.98 9.34 4.43
N GLN A 127 3.55 8.72 5.54
CA GLN A 127 3.92 9.14 6.90
C GLN A 127 5.44 9.04 7.11
N TRP A 128 6.03 7.90 6.75
CA TRP A 128 7.46 7.63 6.89
C TRP A 128 8.31 8.58 6.02
N ILE A 129 7.97 8.72 4.74
CA ILE A 129 8.82 9.47 3.81
C ILE A 129 8.82 10.97 4.10
N ASN A 130 7.71 11.49 4.62
CA ASN A 130 7.54 12.89 5.02
C ASN A 130 7.92 13.17 6.48
N ASP A 131 8.47 12.17 7.19
CA ASP A 131 8.90 12.25 8.58
C ASP A 131 7.82 12.79 9.53
N ILE A 132 6.56 12.39 9.29
CA ILE A 132 5.41 12.76 10.11
C ILE A 132 5.64 12.22 11.53
N LYS A 133 5.32 13.03 12.56
CA LYS A 133 5.49 12.66 13.96
C LYS A 133 4.12 12.51 14.63
N LEU A 134 3.73 11.27 14.90
CA LEU A 134 2.49 10.93 15.59
C LEU A 134 2.77 9.90 16.68
N THR A 135 1.78 9.69 17.56
CA THR A 135 1.77 8.50 18.41
C THR A 135 1.49 7.25 17.57
N ARG A 136 1.81 6.06 18.08
CA ARG A 136 1.48 4.79 17.41
C ARG A 136 0.01 4.72 17.00
N ILE A 137 -0.90 5.09 17.90
CA ILE A 137 -2.34 5.11 17.63
C ILE A 137 -2.70 6.19 16.59
N GLY A 138 -2.00 7.32 16.60
CA GLY A 138 -2.18 8.38 15.62
C GLY A 138 -1.86 7.92 14.20
N TYR A 139 -0.74 7.22 14.01
CA TYR A 139 -0.38 6.66 12.69
C TYR A 139 -1.45 5.72 12.15
N GLU A 140 -1.93 4.77 12.96
CA GLU A 140 -2.96 3.81 12.55
C GLU A 140 -4.31 4.48 12.24
N ARG A 141 -4.72 5.46 13.05
CA ARG A 141 -5.96 6.21 12.81
C ARG A 141 -5.92 6.99 11.50
N GLU A 142 -4.79 7.65 11.23
CA GLU A 142 -4.61 8.40 9.99
C GLU A 142 -4.54 7.45 8.79
N ALA A 143 -3.83 6.33 8.89
CA ALA A 143 -3.78 5.31 7.84
C ALA A 143 -5.16 4.72 7.53
N THR A 144 -5.95 4.44 8.56
CA THR A 144 -7.33 3.96 8.40
C THR A 144 -8.19 5.02 7.69
N ALA A 145 -8.14 6.28 8.13
CA ALA A 145 -8.93 7.36 7.53
C ALA A 145 -8.58 7.59 6.05
N TYR A 146 -7.28 7.72 5.74
CA TYR A 146 -6.83 7.93 4.36
C TYR A 146 -7.08 6.71 3.47
N SER A 147 -7.02 5.49 4.00
CA SER A 147 -7.42 4.32 3.20
C SER A 147 -8.86 4.43 2.69
N GLY A 148 -9.77 5.00 3.48
CA GLY A 148 -11.14 5.29 3.05
C GLY A 148 -11.19 6.36 1.96
N TYR A 149 -10.54 7.51 2.19
CA TYR A 149 -10.52 8.62 1.24
C TYR A 149 -9.97 8.21 -0.14
N ILE A 150 -8.84 7.50 -0.17
CA ILE A 150 -8.21 7.05 -1.42
C ILE A 150 -9.10 6.05 -2.17
N ILE A 151 -9.84 5.21 -1.45
CA ILE A 151 -10.75 4.26 -2.06
C ILE A 151 -12.00 4.95 -2.61
N ASP A 152 -12.49 5.97 -1.92
CA ASP A 152 -13.62 6.76 -2.40
C ASP A 152 -13.24 7.56 -3.67
N GLU A 153 -12.06 8.18 -3.72
CA GLU A 153 -11.52 8.79 -4.94
C GLU A 153 -11.38 7.79 -6.08
N TYR A 154 -10.88 6.58 -5.81
CA TYR A 154 -10.74 5.55 -6.82
C TYR A 154 -12.10 5.10 -7.40
N LYS A 155 -13.13 4.99 -6.57
CA LYS A 155 -14.50 4.64 -6.99
C LYS A 155 -15.12 5.70 -7.89
N GLU A 156 -14.73 6.96 -7.78
CA GLU A 156 -15.21 7.99 -8.71
C GLU A 156 -14.72 7.76 -10.15
N THR A 157 -13.71 6.91 -10.35
CA THR A 157 -13.15 6.59 -11.68
C THR A 157 -13.73 5.34 -12.33
N ARG A 158 -14.54 4.54 -11.61
CA ARG A 158 -15.06 3.24 -12.09
C ARG A 158 -16.21 2.71 -11.24
N GLU A 159 -17.06 1.87 -11.83
CA GLU A 159 -18.19 1.25 -11.12
C GLU A 159 -17.76 0.12 -10.15
N HIS A 160 -16.73 -0.66 -10.50
CA HIS A 160 -16.28 -1.82 -9.70
C HIS A 160 -14.74 -1.95 -9.62
N PRO A 161 -14.20 -2.56 -8.54
CA PRO A 161 -12.75 -2.83 -8.37
C PRO A 161 -12.10 -3.74 -9.42
#